data_AF-A0A7S3AM38-F1
#
_entry.id   AF-A0A7S3AM38-F1
#
_cell.length_a   1.000
_cell.length_b   1.000
_cell.length_c   1.000
_cell.angle_alpha   90.00
_cell.angle_beta   90.00
_cell.angle_gamma   90.00
#
_symmetry.space_group_name_H-M   'P 1'
#
loop_
_entity.id
_entity.type
_entity.pdbx_description
1 polymer ?
#
loop_
_entity_poly.entity_id
_entity_poly.type
_entity_poly.pdbx_seq_one_letter_code
_entity_poly.pdbx_strand_id
1 'polypeptide(L)'
;KEDHSRLLVSVTRLLRSLGDSVLAIVCADCVRKTDSRYWPALFTACGSPSQLLPACIELGRLQSAAALLLPLQHTDGLEACAAAADQIRAAAQARGDRGLLQQLDDFQKRQVSA
;
A
#
# COMPACT_ATOMS: atom_id res chain seq x y z
N LYS A 1 -25.52 8.72 -0.46
CA LYS A 1 -24.14 8.53 -0.99
C LYS A 1 -23.10 9.37 -0.24
N GLU A 2 -23.49 10.50 0.35
CA GLU A 2 -22.63 11.43 1.10
C GLU A 2 -22.07 10.88 2.43
N ASP A 3 -22.76 9.95 3.07
CA ASP A 3 -22.38 9.45 4.41
C ASP A 3 -21.09 8.63 4.43
N HIS A 4 -20.81 7.85 3.37
CA HIS A 4 -19.63 6.99 3.33
C HIS A 4 -18.34 7.79 3.27
N SER A 5 -18.31 8.88 2.51
CA SER A 5 -17.14 9.76 2.42
C SER A 5 -16.89 10.49 3.75
N ARG A 6 -17.95 10.94 4.43
CA ARG A 6 -17.84 11.56 5.76
C ARG A 6 -17.34 10.58 6.81
N LEU A 7 -17.81 9.34 6.77
CA LEU A 7 -17.32 8.26 7.63
C LEU A 7 -15.85 7.94 7.35
N LEU A 8 -15.44 7.82 6.09
CA LEU A 8 -14.04 7.59 5.72
C LEU A 8 -13.13 8.70 6.25
N VAL A 9 -13.50 9.97 6.05
CA VAL A 9 -12.73 11.10 6.60
C VAL A 9 -12.65 11.04 8.13
N SER A 10 -13.75 10.68 8.80
CA SER A 10 -13.80 10.59 10.26
C SER A 10 -12.93 9.45 10.79
N VAL A 11 -13.01 8.28 10.16
CA VAL A 11 -12.16 7.12 10.48
C VAL A 11 -10.70 7.43 10.21
N THR A 12 -10.37 8.07 9.09
CA THR A 12 -8.99 8.46 8.80
C THR A 12 -8.46 9.44 9.84
N ARG A 13 -9.25 10.43 10.27
CA ARG A 13 -8.84 11.36 11.34
C ARG A 13 -8.59 10.62 12.65
N LEU A 14 -9.47 9.68 13.01
CA LEU A 14 -9.30 8.84 14.18
C LEU A 14 -8.01 8.01 14.08
N LEU A 15 -7.80 7.30 12.98
CA LEU A 15 -6.58 6.50 12.76
C LEU A 15 -5.32 7.36 12.79
N ARG A 16 -5.36 8.55 12.19
CA ARG A 16 -4.25 9.51 12.24
C ARG A 16 -3.95 9.99 13.66
N SER A 17 -4.97 10.17 14.49
CA SER A 17 -4.78 10.51 15.92
C SER A 17 -4.10 9.39 16.73
N LEU A 18 -4.17 8.14 16.24
CA LEU A 18 -3.46 7.00 16.81
C LEU A 18 -2.03 6.82 16.21
N GLY A 19 -1.68 7.61 15.20
CA GLY A 19 -0.37 7.64 14.52
C GLY A 19 -0.47 7.33 13.03
N ASP A 20 0.32 8.04 12.22
CA ASP A 20 0.37 7.85 10.75
C ASP A 20 0.77 6.43 10.35
N SER A 21 1.64 5.81 11.15
CA SER A 21 1.99 4.39 11.08
C SER A 21 0.78 3.45 11.13
N VAL A 22 -0.18 3.72 12.02
CA VAL A 22 -1.39 2.89 12.18
C VAL A 22 -2.30 3.08 10.96
N LEU A 23 -2.47 4.33 10.52
CA LEU A 23 -3.23 4.65 9.31
C LEU A 23 -2.67 3.92 8.08
N ALA A 24 -1.35 3.93 7.89
CA ALA A 24 -0.69 3.29 6.76
C ALA A 24 -0.94 1.78 6.71
N ILE A 25 -0.76 1.07 7.84
CA ILE A 25 -1.00 -0.37 7.92
C ILE A 25 -2.48 -0.70 7.64
N VAL A 26 -3.39 0.00 8.31
CA VAL A 26 -4.84 -0.25 8.16
C VAL A 26 -5.28 0.03 6.72
N CYS A 27 -4.84 1.14 6.14
CA CYS A 27 -5.15 1.47 4.75
C CYS A 27 -4.64 0.38 3.80
N ALA A 28 -3.37 -0.02 3.91
CA ALA A 28 -2.77 -1.06 3.08
C ALA A 28 -3.50 -2.41 3.18
N ASP A 29 -3.90 -2.82 4.38
CA ASP A 29 -4.64 -4.08 4.59
C ASP A 29 -6.08 -4.00 4.06
N CYS A 30 -6.72 -2.82 4.14
CA CYS A 30 -8.03 -2.56 3.56
C CYS A 30 -8.00 -2.58 2.03
N VAL A 31 -6.96 -2.02 1.42
CA VAL A 31 -6.83 -1.90 -0.04
C VAL A 31 -6.92 -3.27 -0.73
N ARG A 32 -6.32 -4.33 -0.16
CA ARG A 32 -6.40 -5.71 -0.68
C ARG A 32 -7.83 -6.25 -0.78
N LYS A 33 -8.74 -5.71 0.04
CA LYS A 33 -10.13 -6.14 0.17
C LYS A 33 -11.09 -5.16 -0.51
N THR A 34 -10.55 -4.08 -1.07
CA THR A 34 -11.32 -2.97 -1.62
C THR A 34 -11.24 -3.03 -3.14
N ASP A 35 -12.40 -3.06 -3.80
CA ASP A 35 -12.51 -2.93 -5.26
C ASP A 35 -11.83 -1.63 -5.72
N SER A 36 -11.04 -1.71 -6.80
CA SER A 36 -10.20 -0.61 -7.28
C SER A 36 -10.98 0.65 -7.62
N ARG A 37 -12.28 0.53 -7.96
CA ARG A 37 -13.16 1.68 -8.20
C ARG A 37 -13.30 2.61 -6.98
N TYR A 38 -13.01 2.12 -5.77
CA TYR A 38 -13.08 2.89 -4.53
C TYR A 38 -11.72 3.45 -4.07
N TRP A 39 -10.62 3.06 -4.69
CA TRP A 39 -9.28 3.54 -4.34
C TRP A 39 -9.15 5.07 -4.40
N PRO A 40 -9.70 5.80 -5.39
CA PRO A 40 -9.61 7.25 -5.40
C PRO A 40 -10.22 7.89 -4.15
N ALA A 41 -11.39 7.42 -3.70
CA ALA A 41 -12.03 7.93 -2.49
C ALA A 41 -11.25 7.58 -1.22
N LEU A 42 -10.69 6.37 -1.16
CA LEU A 42 -9.87 5.92 -0.04
C LEU A 42 -8.57 6.75 0.08
N PHE A 43 -7.83 6.92 -1.02
CA PHE A 43 -6.57 7.66 -1.02
C PHE A 43 -6.77 9.18 -0.92
N THR A 44 -7.92 9.71 -1.34
CA THR A 44 -8.31 11.09 -1.02
C THR A 44 -8.41 11.32 0.49
N ALA A 45 -8.90 10.32 1.24
CA ALA A 45 -8.99 10.43 2.70
C ALA A 45 -7.65 10.13 3.38
N CYS A 46 -7.04 8.98 3.07
CA CYS A 46 -5.90 8.42 3.79
C CYS A 46 -4.53 9.00 3.38
N GLY A 47 -4.40 9.56 2.19
CA GLY A 47 -3.11 9.88 1.57
C GLY A 47 -2.79 8.90 0.44
N SER A 48 -1.88 9.30 -0.47
CA SER A 48 -1.50 8.49 -1.62
C SER A 48 -0.74 7.21 -1.19
N PRO A 49 -0.76 6.13 -1.99
CA PRO A 49 0.04 4.94 -1.71
C PRO A 49 1.52 5.24 -1.47
N SER A 50 2.07 6.18 -2.25
CA SER A 50 3.45 6.67 -2.12
C SER A 50 3.75 7.33 -0.75
N GLN A 51 2.77 7.97 -0.13
CA GLN A 51 2.90 8.55 1.22
C GLN A 51 2.80 7.50 2.34
N LEU A 52 2.05 6.41 2.11
CA LEU A 52 1.80 5.36 3.12
C LEU A 52 2.90 4.28 3.12
N LEU A 53 3.57 4.10 1.99
CA LEU A 53 4.58 3.07 1.80
C LEU A 53 5.76 3.15 2.79
N PRO A 54 6.41 4.31 3.02
CA PRO A 54 7.57 4.39 3.91
C PRO A 54 7.26 3.91 5.33
N ALA A 55 6.11 4.32 5.88
CA ALA A 55 5.67 3.90 7.20
C ALA A 55 5.51 2.37 7.30
N CYS A 56 5.00 1.72 6.25
CA CYS A 56 4.87 0.26 6.24
C CYS A 56 6.24 -0.43 6.24
N ILE A 57 7.23 0.12 5.50
CA ILE A 57 8.58 -0.44 5.41
C ILE A 57 9.34 -0.23 6.73
N GLU A 58 9.32 0.99 7.28
CA GLU A 58 9.99 1.35 8.54
C GLU A 58 9.53 0.48 9.72
N LEU A 59 8.22 0.21 9.79
CA LEU A 59 7.63 -0.67 10.82
C LEU A 59 7.84 -2.16 10.52
N GLY A 60 8.44 -2.49 9.39
CA GLY A 60 8.64 -3.87 8.99
C GLY A 60 7.39 -4.62 8.57
N ARG A 61 6.32 -3.92 8.24
CA ARG A 61 5.05 -4.52 7.79
C ARG A 61 5.12 -4.72 6.29
N LEU A 62 6.09 -5.52 5.84
CA LEU A 62 6.43 -5.65 4.42
C LEU A 62 5.31 -6.25 3.57
N GLN A 63 4.47 -7.11 4.14
CA GLN A 63 3.26 -7.62 3.49
C GLN A 63 2.23 -6.51 3.23
N SER A 64 2.07 -5.57 4.16
CA SER A 64 1.23 -4.39 3.97
C SER A 64 1.88 -3.43 2.97
N ALA A 65 3.21 -3.26 2.97
CA ALA A 65 3.91 -2.50 1.94
C ALA A 65 3.69 -3.08 0.53
N ALA A 66 3.79 -4.41 0.38
CA ALA A 66 3.56 -5.09 -0.91
C ALA A 66 2.12 -4.94 -1.40
N ALA A 67 1.15 -4.84 -0.49
CA ALA A 67 -0.25 -4.57 -0.83
C ALA A 67 -0.48 -3.23 -1.52
N LEU A 68 0.43 -2.26 -1.33
CA LEU A 68 0.36 -0.94 -1.93
C LEU A 68 0.91 -0.91 -3.37
N LEU A 69 1.61 -1.95 -3.85
CA LEU A 69 2.25 -1.95 -5.18
C LEU A 69 1.25 -1.79 -6.33
N LEU A 70 0.17 -2.58 -6.34
CA LEU A 70 -0.86 -2.47 -7.38
C LEU A 70 -1.60 -1.12 -7.36
N PRO A 71 -2.01 -0.59 -6.19
CA PRO A 71 -2.51 0.78 -6.08
C PRO A 71 -1.53 1.83 -6.61
N LEU A 72 -0.26 1.72 -6.24
CA LEU A 72 0.78 2.67 -6.60
C LEU A 72 1.05 2.62 -8.11
N GLN A 73 1.02 1.44 -8.72
CA GLN A 73 1.01 1.30 -10.18
C GLN A 73 -0.18 2.03 -10.83
N HIS A 74 -1.36 1.98 -10.20
CA HIS A 74 -2.57 2.60 -10.72
C HIS A 74 -2.60 4.12 -10.55
N THR A 75 -2.06 4.65 -9.44
CA THR A 75 -2.14 6.07 -9.09
C THR A 75 -0.89 6.86 -9.45
N ASP A 76 0.30 6.29 -9.23
CA ASP A 76 1.60 6.94 -9.36
C ASP A 76 2.40 6.41 -10.58
N GLY A 77 1.95 5.30 -11.18
CA GLY A 77 2.50 4.73 -12.41
C GLY A 77 3.52 3.60 -12.20
N LEU A 78 3.97 3.01 -13.32
CA LEU A 78 4.85 1.83 -13.34
C LEU A 78 6.23 2.11 -12.72
N GLU A 79 6.82 3.28 -12.97
CA GLU A 79 8.15 3.64 -12.46
C GLU A 79 8.15 3.72 -10.93
N ALA A 80 7.17 4.42 -10.36
CA ALA A 80 7.01 4.52 -8.92
C ALA A 80 6.74 3.14 -8.29
N CYS A 81 5.96 2.28 -8.97
CA CYS A 81 5.73 0.90 -8.55
C CYS A 81 7.02 0.06 -8.54
N ALA A 82 7.85 0.19 -9.56
CA ALA A 82 9.12 -0.52 -9.64
C ALA A 82 10.07 -0.10 -8.51
N ALA A 83 10.22 1.20 -8.29
CA ALA A 83 11.04 1.73 -7.19
C ALA A 83 10.55 1.24 -5.81
N ALA A 84 9.23 1.22 -5.59
CA ALA A 84 8.62 0.68 -4.38
C ALA A 84 8.89 -0.83 -4.21
N ALA A 85 8.77 -1.62 -5.29
CA ALA A 85 9.02 -3.05 -5.26
C ALA A 85 10.49 -3.36 -4.91
N ASP A 86 11.44 -2.57 -5.40
CA ASP A 86 12.86 -2.71 -5.07
C ASP A 86 13.16 -2.38 -3.61
N GLN A 87 12.53 -1.33 -3.05
CA GLN A 87 12.66 -1.01 -1.62
C GLN A 87 12.13 -2.16 -0.73
N ILE A 88 10.97 -2.72 -1.07
CA ILE A 88 10.39 -3.84 -0.32
C ILE A 88 11.26 -5.09 -0.49
N ARG A 89 11.79 -5.35 -1.68
CA ARG A 89 12.70 -6.47 -1.94
C ARG A 89 13.97 -6.36 -1.10
N ALA A 90 14.61 -5.20 -1.07
CA ALA A 90 15.80 -4.97 -0.23
C ALA A 90 15.50 -5.23 1.25
N ALA A 91 14.36 -4.73 1.74
CA ALA A 91 13.93 -4.97 3.12
C ALA A 91 13.61 -6.44 3.41
N ALA A 92 13.03 -7.17 2.45
CA ALA A 92 12.73 -8.60 2.57
C ALA A 92 14.01 -9.46 2.55
N GLN A 93 14.98 -9.11 1.70
CA GLN A 93 16.30 -9.75 1.65
C GLN A 93 17.04 -9.62 2.98
N ALA A 94 17.07 -8.41 3.55
CA ALA A 94 17.70 -8.16 4.85
C ALA A 94 17.10 -9.01 5.99
N ARG A 95 15.85 -9.46 5.83
CA ARG A 95 15.13 -10.31 6.80
C ARG A 95 15.14 -11.79 6.46
N GLY A 96 15.63 -12.17 5.28
CA GLY A 96 15.54 -13.54 4.79
C GLY A 96 14.10 -14.02 4.51
N ASP A 97 13.15 -13.11 4.24
CA ASP A 97 11.75 -13.46 3.96
C ASP A 97 11.59 -14.00 2.53
N ARG A 98 11.91 -15.28 2.37
CA ARG A 98 11.82 -15.98 1.07
C ARG A 98 10.40 -16.01 0.50
N GLY A 99 9.39 -16.01 1.36
CA GLY A 99 7.99 -16.04 0.94
C GLY A 99 7.61 -14.74 0.23
N LEU A 100 7.96 -13.60 0.83
CA LEU A 100 7.70 -12.30 0.23
C LEU A 100 8.54 -12.08 -1.04
N LEU A 101 9.79 -12.54 -1.08
CA LEU A 101 10.62 -12.45 -2.29
C LEU A 101 9.98 -13.20 -3.47
N GLN A 102 9.49 -14.42 -3.25
CA GLN A 102 8.78 -15.17 -4.29
C GLN A 102 7.53 -14.44 -4.78
N GLN A 103 6.76 -13.85 -3.87
CA GLN A 103 5.57 -13.06 -4.22
C GLN A 103 5.91 -11.84 -5.08
N LEU A 104 7.02 -11.15 -4.79
CA LEU A 104 7.48 -10.01 -5.59
C LEU A 104 7.94 -10.45 -7.00
N ASP A 105 8.61 -11.59 -7.11
CA ASP A 105 9.03 -12.13 -8.41
C ASP A 105 7.82 -12.54 -9.26
N ASP A 106 6.81 -13.15 -8.65
CA ASP A 106 5.55 -13.48 -9.33
C ASP A 106 4.77 -12.24 -9.75
N PHE A 107 4.79 -11.19 -8.92
CA PHE A 107 4.19 -9.90 -9.26
C PHE A 107 4.89 -9.25 -10.47
N GLN A 108 6.23 -9.23 -10.50
CA GLN A 108 6.98 -8.69 -11.63
C GLN A 108 6.75 -9.45 -12.93
N LYS A 109 6.70 -10.80 -12.88
CA LYS A 109 6.38 -11.62 -14.08
C LYS A 109 5.03 -11.25 -14.69
N ARG A 110 4.03 -10.95 -13.84
CA ARG A 110 2.70 -10.52 -14.30
C ARG A 110 2.72 -9.14 -14.93
N GLN A 111 3.59 -8.23 -14.48
CA GLN A 111 3.73 -6.90 -15.09
C GLN A 111 4.38 -6.95 -16.47
N VAL A 112 5.30 -7.88 -16.72
CA VAL A 112 5.97 -8.04 -18.03
C VAL A 112 5.08 -8.77 -19.05
N SER A 113 4.10 -9.53 -18.59
CA SER A 113 3.19 -10.32 -19.44
C SER A 113 1.90 -9.58 -19.84
N ALA A 114 1.70 -8.35 -19.36
CA ALA A 114 0.51 -7.52 -19.57
C ALA A 114 0.86 -6.31 -20.44
#